data_AF-I4B6U6-F1
#
_entry.id   AF-I4B6U6-F1
#
_cell.length_a   1.000
_cell.length_b   1.000
_cell.length_c   1.000
_cell.angle_alpha   90.00
_cell.angle_beta   90.00
_cell.angle_gamma   90.00
#
_symmetry.space_group_name_H-M   'P 1'
#
loop_
_entity.id
_entity.type
_entity.pdbx_description
1 polymer ?
#
loop_
_entity_poly.entity_id
_entity_poly.type
_entity_poly.pdbx_seq_one_letter_code
_entity_poly.pdbx_strand_id
1 'polypeptide(L)'
;MTKAGLTTISIIFASALLFAQNKADDIPVSDLPADVKAVVDAYAKLLKESKSIDEAATAFRPLAGGSLVNDNGSLTSNTVQFGFKKDYNNFKHYQYPVVITRVNKTISRGEGYGLQKIAGPRYKIWIAKDDPAKGMPAPVSIIAPEGGAPRIVNVGSF
;
A
#
# COMPACT_ATOMS: atom_id res chain seq x y z
N MET A 1 5.24 -29.67 -63.83
CA MET A 1 6.23 -29.57 -62.73
C MET A 1 6.28 -28.13 -62.26
N THR A 2 5.71 -27.83 -61.09
CA THR A 2 6.15 -26.78 -60.15
C THR A 2 5.21 -26.83 -58.93
N LYS A 3 5.71 -27.38 -57.82
CA LYS A 3 4.99 -27.42 -56.54
C LYS A 3 5.27 -26.14 -55.75
N ALA A 4 4.21 -25.70 -55.08
CA ALA A 4 4.06 -24.48 -54.31
C ALA A 4 5.13 -24.28 -53.20
N GLY A 5 5.52 -23.03 -53.02
CA GLY A 5 6.33 -22.57 -51.88
C GLY A 5 5.51 -22.57 -50.59
N LEU A 6 6.08 -23.15 -49.54
CA LEU A 6 5.52 -23.16 -48.20
C LEU A 6 6.27 -22.10 -47.37
N THR A 7 5.63 -20.96 -47.12
CA THR A 7 6.14 -19.92 -46.22
C THR A 7 5.73 -20.28 -44.79
N THR A 8 6.68 -20.70 -43.99
CA THR A 8 6.48 -20.99 -42.56
C THR A 8 6.30 -19.68 -41.79
N ILE A 9 5.10 -19.42 -41.27
CA ILE A 9 4.84 -18.35 -40.30
C ILE A 9 5.17 -18.90 -38.91
N SER A 10 6.30 -18.49 -38.35
CA SER A 10 6.63 -18.74 -36.95
C SER A 10 5.82 -17.80 -36.06
N ILE A 11 4.76 -18.32 -35.43
CA ILE A 11 4.03 -17.59 -34.38
C ILE A 11 4.80 -17.74 -33.08
N ILE A 12 5.47 -16.67 -32.64
CA ILE A 12 6.06 -16.57 -31.32
C ILE A 12 4.92 -16.33 -30.32
N PHE A 13 4.50 -17.38 -29.60
CA PHE A 13 3.64 -17.22 -28.43
C PHE A 13 4.48 -16.64 -27.28
N ALA A 14 4.39 -15.32 -27.08
CA ALA A 14 4.90 -14.67 -25.89
C ALA A 14 3.99 -15.02 -24.70
N SER A 15 4.43 -15.94 -23.86
CA SER A 15 3.79 -16.24 -22.57
C SER A 15 4.03 -15.09 -21.61
N ALA A 16 3.08 -14.14 -21.55
CA ALA A 16 2.99 -13.17 -20.47
C ALA A 16 2.59 -13.89 -19.18
N LEU A 17 3.57 -14.15 -18.32
CA LEU A 17 3.32 -14.59 -16.94
C LEU A 17 2.61 -13.45 -16.20
N LEU A 18 1.28 -13.54 -16.14
CA LEU A 18 0.46 -12.75 -15.23
C LEU A 18 0.80 -13.20 -13.80
N PHE A 19 1.57 -12.38 -13.07
CA PHE A 19 1.71 -12.51 -11.62
C PHE A 19 0.39 -12.12 -10.95
N ALA A 20 -0.60 -13.02 -10.99
CA ALA A 20 -1.86 -12.83 -10.29
C ALA A 20 -1.59 -12.89 -8.78
N GLN A 21 -1.64 -11.74 -8.08
CA GLN A 21 -1.67 -11.75 -6.63
C GLN A 21 -2.89 -12.55 -6.16
N ASN A 22 -2.65 -13.56 -5.32
CA ASN A 22 -3.70 -14.40 -4.75
C ASN A 22 -4.77 -13.53 -4.08
N LYS A 23 -6.06 -13.80 -4.39
CA LYS A 23 -7.24 -13.14 -3.80
C LYS A 23 -7.73 -13.78 -2.50
N ALA A 24 -7.01 -14.78 -1.99
CA ALA A 24 -7.25 -15.34 -0.66
C ALA A 24 -7.30 -14.21 0.37
N ASP A 25 -8.28 -14.28 1.28
CA ASP A 25 -8.53 -13.32 2.35
C ASP A 25 -8.98 -11.92 1.91
N ASP A 26 -9.38 -11.76 0.64
CA ASP A 26 -10.06 -10.54 0.20
C ASP A 26 -11.42 -10.40 0.88
N ILE A 27 -11.73 -9.18 1.31
CA ILE A 27 -13.04 -8.81 1.82
C ILE A 27 -13.65 -7.72 0.93
N PRO A 28 -14.99 -7.60 0.87
CA PRO A 28 -15.65 -6.46 0.23
C PRO A 28 -15.13 -5.11 0.76
N VAL A 29 -15.03 -4.11 -0.12
CA VAL A 29 -14.63 -2.75 0.29
C VAL A 29 -15.61 -2.16 1.32
N SER A 30 -16.89 -2.53 1.23
CA SER A 30 -17.94 -2.17 2.20
C SER A 30 -17.67 -2.67 3.62
N ASP A 31 -16.85 -3.71 3.76
CA ASP A 31 -16.57 -4.38 5.04
C ASP A 31 -15.30 -3.82 5.69
N LEU A 32 -14.66 -2.83 5.06
CA LEU A 32 -13.53 -2.12 5.65
C LEU A 32 -14.02 -1.30 6.86
N PRO A 33 -13.46 -1.51 8.06
CA PRO A 33 -13.84 -0.73 9.23
C PRO A 33 -13.63 0.78 9.02
N ALA A 34 -14.57 1.58 9.53
CA ALA A 34 -14.58 3.03 9.32
C ALA A 34 -13.33 3.73 9.89
N ASP A 35 -12.83 3.26 11.03
CA ASP A 35 -11.60 3.74 11.67
C ASP A 35 -10.35 3.42 10.84
N VAL A 36 -10.29 2.23 10.23
CA VAL A 36 -9.22 1.86 9.29
C VAL A 36 -9.28 2.73 8.05
N LYS A 37 -10.47 2.96 7.48
CA LYS A 37 -10.64 3.86 6.33
C LYS A 37 -10.21 5.29 6.69
N ALA A 38 -10.56 5.78 7.87
CA ALA A 38 -10.17 7.12 8.32
C ALA A 38 -8.65 7.29 8.38
N VAL A 39 -7.90 6.26 8.78
CA VAL A 39 -6.43 6.28 8.76
C VAL A 39 -5.89 6.32 7.32
N VAL A 40 -6.49 5.59 6.37
CA VAL A 40 -6.12 5.67 4.95
C VAL A 40 -6.36 7.07 4.40
N ASP A 41 -7.53 7.64 4.67
CA ASP A 41 -7.89 8.98 4.20
C ASP A 41 -6.97 10.06 4.82
N ALA A 42 -6.66 9.95 6.11
CA ALA A 42 -5.72 10.85 6.80
C ALA A 42 -4.31 10.75 6.21
N TYR A 43 -3.86 9.54 5.87
CA TYR A 43 -2.57 9.33 5.22
C TYR A 43 -2.53 9.88 3.79
N ALA A 44 -3.57 9.64 2.99
CA ALA A 44 -3.69 10.24 1.67
C ALA A 44 -3.68 11.78 1.75
N LYS A 45 -4.42 12.34 2.70
CA LYS A 45 -4.51 13.79 2.93
C LYS A 45 -3.14 14.39 3.23
N LEU A 46 -2.39 13.85 4.20
CA LEU A 46 -1.07 14.40 4.54
C LEU A 46 -0.09 14.29 3.37
N LEU A 47 -0.12 13.19 2.60
CA LEU A 47 0.77 13.06 1.42
C LEU A 47 0.41 14.04 0.31
N LYS A 48 -0.87 14.44 0.22
CA LYS A 48 -1.35 15.37 -0.80
C LYS A 48 -1.14 16.84 -0.43
N GLU A 49 -1.34 17.18 0.83
CA GLU A 49 -1.50 18.57 1.29
C GLU A 49 -0.25 19.14 1.97
N SER A 50 0.64 18.31 2.51
CA SER A 50 1.88 18.78 3.12
C SER A 50 2.81 19.44 2.10
N LYS A 51 3.51 20.50 2.50
CA LYS A 51 4.37 21.29 1.61
C LYS A 51 5.79 20.75 1.51
N SER A 52 6.19 19.91 2.47
CA SER A 52 7.49 19.28 2.52
C SER A 52 7.41 17.88 3.11
N ILE A 53 8.45 17.08 2.86
CA ILE A 53 8.60 15.74 3.46
C ILE A 53 8.66 15.83 4.98
N ASP A 54 9.30 16.86 5.54
CA ASP A 54 9.44 17.02 6.99
C ASP A 54 8.10 17.35 7.67
N GLU A 55 7.29 18.21 7.04
CA GLU A 55 5.93 18.50 7.48
C GLU A 55 5.06 17.23 7.42
N ALA A 56 5.13 16.51 6.31
CA ALA A 56 4.40 15.27 6.12
C ALA A 56 4.83 14.18 7.13
N ALA A 57 6.14 14.05 7.39
CA ALA A 57 6.67 13.08 8.35
C ALA A 57 6.23 13.40 9.78
N THR A 58 6.18 14.69 10.14
CA THR A 58 5.66 15.14 11.43
C THR A 58 4.18 14.77 11.60
N ALA A 59 3.37 15.00 10.56
CA ALA A 59 1.95 14.62 10.54
C ALA A 59 1.73 13.11 10.46
N PHE A 60 2.67 12.35 9.87
CA PHE A 60 2.60 10.90 9.74
C PHE A 60 2.93 10.16 11.04
N ARG A 61 3.79 10.72 11.89
CA ARG A 61 4.20 10.10 13.17
C ARG A 61 3.02 9.51 13.99
N PRO A 62 1.90 10.22 14.25
CA PRO A 62 0.79 9.66 15.01
C PRO A 62 0.01 8.56 14.27
N LEU A 63 0.21 8.36 12.96
CA LEU A 63 -0.43 7.29 12.18
C LEU A 63 0.43 6.04 12.05
N ALA A 64 1.75 6.16 12.26
CA ALA A 64 2.70 5.07 12.13
C ALA A 64 2.71 4.15 13.36
N GLY A 65 3.07 2.88 13.14
CA GLY A 65 3.27 1.91 14.21
C GLY A 65 4.14 0.74 13.78
N GLY A 66 4.35 -0.21 14.68
CA GLY A 66 5.17 -1.39 14.41
C GLY A 66 6.62 -1.03 14.09
N SER A 67 7.17 -1.63 13.03
CA SER A 67 8.57 -1.43 12.61
C SER A 67 8.87 -0.04 12.04
N LEU A 68 7.85 0.79 11.81
CA LEU A 68 8.04 2.15 11.29
C LEU A 68 8.53 3.15 12.35
N VAL A 69 8.40 2.79 13.63
CA VAL A 69 8.74 3.64 14.78
C VAL A 69 9.76 2.96 15.68
N ASN A 70 10.60 3.77 16.34
CA ASN A 70 11.53 3.35 17.38
C ASN A 70 10.79 3.21 18.72
N ASP A 71 11.43 2.66 19.75
CA ASP A 71 10.84 2.43 21.08
C ASP A 71 10.20 3.67 21.71
N ASN A 72 10.70 4.87 21.41
CA ASN A 72 10.16 6.15 21.87
C ASN A 72 8.97 6.69 21.05
N GLY A 73 8.46 5.91 20.09
CA GLY A 73 7.35 6.29 19.19
C GLY A 73 7.72 7.25 18.07
N SER A 74 9.00 7.58 17.88
CA SER A 74 9.46 8.41 16.76
C SER A 74 9.68 7.56 15.51
N LEU A 75 9.47 8.14 14.32
CA LEU A 75 9.76 7.43 13.06
C LEU A 75 11.23 7.03 12.99
N THR A 76 11.51 5.84 12.47
CA THR A 76 12.89 5.43 12.20
C THR A 76 13.47 6.28 11.06
N SER A 77 14.80 6.48 11.05
CA SER A 77 15.47 7.22 9.97
C SER A 77 15.21 6.56 8.60
N ASN A 78 15.27 5.24 8.53
CA ASN A 78 15.00 4.46 7.32
C ASN A 78 13.56 4.62 6.84
N THR A 79 12.60 4.68 7.76
CA THR A 79 11.19 4.95 7.45
C THR A 79 11.06 6.27 6.70
N VAL A 80 11.67 7.35 7.20
CA VAL A 80 11.58 8.68 6.60
C VAL A 80 12.34 8.75 5.27
N GLN A 81 13.60 8.31 5.26
CA GLN A 81 14.52 8.51 4.13
C GLN A 81 14.16 7.70 2.88
N PHE A 82 13.62 6.49 3.06
CA PHE A 82 13.37 5.57 1.94
C PHE A 82 11.89 5.36 1.69
N GLY A 83 11.19 4.75 2.65
CA GLY A 83 9.81 4.32 2.44
C GLY A 83 8.82 5.49 2.34
N PHE A 84 8.77 6.33 3.38
CA PHE A 84 7.83 7.44 3.44
C PHE A 84 8.11 8.50 2.37
N LYS A 85 9.38 8.82 2.11
CA LYS A 85 9.77 9.73 1.02
C LYS A 85 9.27 9.23 -0.34
N LYS A 86 9.32 7.91 -0.59
CA LYS A 86 8.78 7.32 -1.81
C LYS A 86 7.27 7.53 -1.90
N ASP A 87 6.54 7.23 -0.81
CA ASP A 87 5.10 7.43 -0.78
C ASP A 87 4.70 8.90 -1.00
N TYR A 88 5.37 9.84 -0.34
CA TYR A 88 5.16 11.27 -0.52
C TYR A 88 5.35 11.72 -1.98
N ASN A 89 6.46 11.31 -2.60
CA ASN A 89 6.75 11.72 -3.98
C ASN A 89 5.81 11.09 -5.02
N ASN A 90 5.28 9.90 -4.73
CA ASN A 90 4.51 9.11 -5.68
C ASN A 90 2.99 9.25 -5.50
N PHE A 91 2.51 9.74 -4.35
CA PHE A 91 1.06 9.85 -4.09
C PHE A 91 0.31 10.71 -5.13
N LYS A 92 1.01 11.65 -5.78
CA LYS A 92 0.47 12.45 -6.90
C LYS A 92 -0.08 11.62 -8.07
N HIS A 93 0.27 10.35 -8.17
CA HIS A 93 -0.21 9.41 -9.19
C HIS A 93 -1.42 8.57 -8.73
N TYR A 94 -2.05 8.90 -7.60
CA TYR A 94 -3.16 8.15 -7.03
C TYR A 94 -4.40 9.03 -6.94
N GLN A 95 -5.57 8.40 -6.94
CA GLN A 95 -6.84 9.12 -6.85
C GLN A 95 -7.00 9.80 -5.49
N TYR A 96 -7.44 11.06 -5.55
CA TYR A 96 -7.80 11.88 -4.41
C TYR A 96 -9.11 12.63 -4.73
N PRO A 97 -10.22 12.43 -3.97
CA PRO A 97 -10.36 11.57 -2.79
C PRO A 97 -10.02 10.09 -3.04
N VAL A 98 -9.65 9.36 -1.98
CA VAL A 98 -9.20 7.96 -2.07
C VAL A 98 -10.30 7.07 -2.65
N VAL A 99 -9.95 6.32 -3.70
CA VAL A 99 -10.78 5.25 -4.26
C VAL A 99 -10.10 3.91 -4.01
N ILE A 100 -10.76 3.07 -3.21
CA ILE A 100 -10.27 1.74 -2.82
C ILE A 100 -10.72 0.71 -3.85
N THR A 101 -9.76 -0.03 -4.39
CA THR A 101 -10.01 -1.04 -5.44
C THR A 101 -10.02 -2.47 -4.91
N ARG A 102 -9.37 -2.71 -3.77
CA ARG A 102 -9.25 -4.02 -3.15
C ARG A 102 -8.94 -3.86 -1.66
N VAL A 103 -9.48 -4.76 -0.85
CA VAL A 103 -9.13 -4.92 0.56
C VAL A 103 -8.82 -6.38 0.83
N ASN A 104 -7.70 -6.64 1.49
CA ASN A 104 -7.31 -7.94 1.98
C ASN A 104 -7.16 -7.89 3.49
N LYS A 105 -7.75 -8.86 4.19
CA LYS A 105 -7.78 -8.91 5.66
C LYS A 105 -7.14 -10.20 6.17
N THR A 106 -6.01 -10.06 6.84
CA THR A 106 -5.31 -11.16 7.52
C THR A 106 -5.20 -10.87 9.01
N ILE A 107 -4.61 -11.78 9.79
CA ILE A 107 -4.28 -11.54 11.20
C ILE A 107 -2.76 -11.42 11.35
N SER A 108 -2.30 -10.31 11.93
CA SER A 108 -0.91 -10.14 12.34
C SER A 108 -0.73 -10.62 13.78
N ARG A 109 0.22 -11.54 14.00
CA ARG A 109 0.64 -11.99 15.34
C ARG A 109 1.68 -11.06 15.99
N GLY A 110 2.02 -9.96 15.33
CA GLY A 110 3.04 -9.03 15.77
C GLY A 110 3.79 -8.41 14.59
N GLU A 111 4.00 -7.11 14.66
CA GLU A 111 4.77 -6.30 13.71
C GLU A 111 5.54 -5.26 14.52
N GLY A 112 6.82 -5.06 14.21
CA GLY A 112 7.73 -4.26 15.03
C GLY A 112 8.27 -5.00 16.27
N TYR A 113 8.88 -4.23 17.17
CA TYR A 113 9.64 -4.74 18.32
C TYR A 113 9.32 -3.94 19.59
N GLY A 114 9.63 -4.52 20.76
CA GLY A 114 9.53 -3.83 22.04
C GLY A 114 8.12 -3.30 22.34
N LEU A 115 8.07 -2.09 22.90
CA LEU A 115 6.83 -1.41 23.27
C LEU A 115 5.98 -0.98 22.07
N GLN A 116 6.57 -0.97 20.87
CA GLN A 116 5.88 -0.57 19.64
C GLN A 116 5.34 -1.76 18.85
N LYS A 117 5.56 -2.98 19.33
CA LYS A 117 5.04 -4.19 18.69
C LYS A 117 3.51 -4.13 18.66
N ILE A 118 2.94 -4.27 17.47
CA ILE A 118 1.50 -4.21 17.24
C ILE A 118 0.99 -5.51 16.61
N ALA A 119 -0.13 -6.02 17.10
CA ALA A 119 -0.79 -7.23 16.61
C ALA A 119 -2.30 -6.98 16.43
N GLY A 120 -2.98 -7.83 15.67
CA GLY A 120 -4.40 -7.70 15.37
C GLY A 120 -4.71 -7.86 13.88
N PRO A 121 -5.98 -7.63 13.47
CA PRO A 121 -6.36 -7.58 12.06
C PRO A 121 -5.45 -6.67 11.24
N ARG A 122 -4.85 -7.23 10.18
CA ARG A 122 -4.08 -6.51 9.19
C ARG A 122 -4.91 -6.32 7.93
N TYR A 123 -5.03 -5.07 7.50
CA TYR A 123 -5.66 -4.68 6.25
C TYR A 123 -4.58 -4.25 5.26
N LYS A 124 -4.58 -4.85 4.07
CA LYS A 124 -3.90 -4.29 2.89
C LYS A 124 -4.97 -3.67 2.00
N ILE A 125 -4.82 -2.39 1.67
CA ILE A 125 -5.87 -1.57 1.04
C ILE A 125 -5.30 -0.91 -0.20
N TRP A 126 -5.72 -1.36 -1.39
CA TRP A 126 -5.19 -0.87 -2.66
C TRP A 126 -5.91 0.39 -3.13
N ILE A 127 -5.16 1.46 -3.33
CA ILE A 127 -5.68 2.76 -3.79
C ILE A 127 -5.52 2.86 -5.31
N ALA A 128 -6.59 3.26 -6.00
CA ALA A 128 -6.59 3.47 -7.44
C ALA A 128 -5.54 4.50 -7.88
N LYS A 129 -4.91 4.25 -9.05
CA LYS A 129 -4.12 5.26 -9.75
C LYS A 129 -5.02 6.36 -10.32
N ASP A 130 -4.51 7.58 -10.40
CA ASP A 130 -5.18 8.68 -11.09
C ASP A 130 -5.42 8.36 -12.58
N ASP A 131 -4.46 7.65 -13.18
CA ASP A 131 -4.48 7.12 -14.52
C ASP A 131 -4.11 5.62 -14.50
N PRO A 132 -5.05 4.71 -14.83
CA PRO A 132 -4.79 3.27 -14.81
C PRO A 132 -3.73 2.83 -15.83
N ALA A 133 -3.42 3.63 -16.86
CA ALA A 133 -2.34 3.33 -17.79
C ALA A 133 -0.93 3.53 -17.17
N LYS A 134 -0.82 4.26 -16.05
CA LYS A 134 0.45 4.55 -15.36
C LYS A 134 0.85 3.51 -14.31
N GLY A 135 0.14 2.38 -14.24
CA GLY A 135 0.51 1.23 -13.44
C GLY A 135 -0.62 0.70 -12.56
N MET A 136 -0.26 -0.24 -11.69
CA MET A 136 -1.21 -0.90 -10.79
C MET A 136 -1.51 -0.05 -9.54
N PRO A 137 -2.70 -0.23 -8.93
CA PRO A 137 -2.97 0.23 -7.57
C PRO A 137 -1.89 -0.24 -6.58
N ALA A 138 -1.60 0.57 -5.57
CA ALA A 138 -0.64 0.23 -4.52
C ALA A 138 -1.33 0.13 -3.15
N PRO A 139 -0.88 -0.81 -2.30
CA PRO A 139 -1.50 -1.01 -1.01
C PRO A 139 -0.97 -0.06 0.07
N VAL A 140 -1.87 0.40 0.95
CA VAL A 140 -1.53 0.84 2.30
C VAL A 140 -1.74 -0.34 3.24
N SER A 141 -0.76 -0.62 4.12
CA SER A 141 -0.88 -1.69 5.11
C SER A 141 -1.13 -1.13 6.51
N ILE A 142 -2.26 -1.52 7.10
CA ILE A 142 -2.69 -1.08 8.43
C ILE A 142 -2.87 -2.30 9.34
N ILE A 143 -2.48 -2.18 10.61
CA ILE A 143 -2.92 -3.09 11.66
C ILE A 143 -3.87 -2.34 12.59
N ALA A 144 -5.04 -2.92 12.84
CA ALA A 144 -6.01 -2.45 13.83
C ALA A 144 -5.91 -3.35 15.08
N PRO A 145 -5.24 -2.91 16.16
CA PRO A 145 -5.08 -3.72 17.35
C PRO A 145 -6.36 -3.75 18.18
N GLU A 146 -6.57 -4.82 18.94
CA GLU A 146 -7.64 -4.84 19.94
C GLU A 146 -7.34 -3.79 21.03
N GLY A 147 -8.27 -2.85 21.24
CA GLY A 147 -8.15 -1.81 22.26
C GLY A 147 -7.25 -0.61 21.90
N GLY A 148 -6.78 -0.50 20.65
CA GLY A 148 -5.96 0.64 20.21
C GLY A 148 -6.36 1.17 18.82
N ALA A 149 -5.81 2.34 18.46
CA ALA A 149 -6.08 2.94 17.16
C ALA A 149 -5.36 2.18 16.02
N PRO A 150 -5.98 2.05 14.83
CA PRO A 150 -5.30 1.48 13.67
C PRO A 150 -4.04 2.27 13.30
N ARG A 151 -2.98 1.57 12.91
CA ARG A 151 -1.68 2.15 12.55
C ARG A 151 -1.23 1.67 11.18
N ILE A 152 -0.62 2.56 10.41
CA ILE A 152 0.14 2.20 9.22
C ILE A 152 1.43 1.52 9.67
N VAL A 153 1.69 0.36 9.08
CA VAL A 153 2.83 -0.49 9.44
C VAL A 153 3.74 -0.82 8.27
N ASN A 154 3.45 -0.25 7.09
CA ASN A 154 4.33 -0.32 5.94
C ASN A 154 4.24 0.98 5.13
N VAL A 155 5.38 1.41 4.58
CA VAL A 155 5.51 2.55 3.66
C VAL A 155 6.43 2.18 2.50
N GLY A 156 6.44 3.00 1.45
CA GLY A 156 7.23 2.79 0.23
C GLY A 156 6.52 1.92 -0.80
N SER A 157 5.20 1.81 -0.70
CA SER A 157 4.40 0.99 -1.61
C SER A 157 3.96 1.77 -2.87
N PHE A 158 3.94 3.11 -2.81
CA PHE A 158 3.39 3.93 -3.89
C PHE A 158 4.33 4.15 -5.08
#